data_AF-A0A6S7H433-F1
#
_entry.id   AF-A0A6S7H433-F1
#
_cell.length_a   1.000
_cell.length_b   1.000
_cell.length_c   1.000
_cell.angle_alpha   90.00
_cell.angle_beta   90.00
_cell.angle_gamma   90.00
#
_symmetry.space_group_name_H-M   'P 1'
#
loop_
_entity.id
_entity.type
_entity.pdbx_description
1 polymer ?
#
loop_
_entity_poly.entity_id
_entity_poly.type
_entity_poly.pdbx_seq_one_letter_code
_entity_poly.pdbx_strand_id
1 'polypeptide(L)'
;MFTLMKSRFFGIGYKKRVCMCVFLGLVCLVLIAKEYLRVDFSDIQSVHRAFSGKSSRSNFDWDGWVERNRYRSIGDVYDICDSKSNDRVKVGKAILSYNPENRRIYATIAANITLADDLVRGTANIYASYRGRVLFNETFDVCRDLHVKGLKCPMRKGDKISVHEKKKFPSHIPSGYFLAVGHIRNQNNKCLGIVEAEFKI
;
A
#
# COMPACT_ATOMS: atom_id res chain seq x y z
N MET A 1 -8.60 55.14 10.54
CA MET A 1 -9.91 54.49 10.22
C MET A 1 -9.90 53.03 10.74
N PHE A 2 -9.72 52.83 12.04
CA PHE A 2 -9.67 51.49 12.68
C PHE A 2 -10.19 51.54 14.12
N THR A 3 -11.24 52.32 14.36
CA THR A 3 -11.71 52.61 15.73
C THR A 3 -13.22 52.58 15.86
N LEU A 4 -13.92 51.74 15.08
CA LEU A 4 -15.38 51.59 15.16
C LEU A 4 -15.87 50.13 15.08
N MET A 5 -15.04 49.17 15.54
CA MET A 5 -15.47 47.75 15.63
C MET A 5 -15.29 47.15 17.03
N LYS A 6 -15.15 47.99 18.07
CA LYS A 6 -14.89 47.53 19.45
C LYS A 6 -16.13 47.50 20.37
N SER A 7 -17.29 48.02 19.97
CA SER A 7 -18.38 48.30 20.93
C SER A 7 -19.59 47.35 20.92
N ARG A 8 -19.76 46.45 19.95
CA ARG A 8 -20.92 45.53 19.94
C ARG A 8 -20.70 44.15 20.54
N PHE A 9 -19.44 43.73 20.71
CA PHE A 9 -19.12 42.46 21.38
C PHE A 9 -19.27 42.53 22.91
N PHE A 10 -19.22 43.74 23.50
CA PHE A 10 -19.26 43.90 24.96
C PHE A 10 -20.67 44.07 25.57
N GLY A 11 -21.73 44.19 24.77
CA GLY A 11 -23.12 44.28 25.24
C GLY A 11 -23.87 42.93 25.32
N ILE A 12 -23.26 41.86 24.82
CA ILE A 12 -23.85 40.52 24.83
C ILE A 12 -23.51 39.87 26.17
N GLY A 13 -24.53 39.46 26.94
CA GLY A 13 -24.38 38.87 28.27
C GLY A 13 -23.43 37.66 28.27
N TYR A 14 -22.67 37.49 29.36
CA TYR A 14 -21.59 36.50 29.52
C TYR A 14 -21.97 35.09 29.03
N LYS A 15 -23.18 34.62 29.34
CA LYS A 15 -23.70 33.30 28.89
C LYS A 15 -23.72 33.14 27.36
N LYS A 16 -24.05 34.19 26.62
CA LYS A 16 -24.12 34.16 25.15
C LYS A 16 -22.72 34.14 24.51
N ARG A 17 -21.72 34.78 25.13
CA ARG A 17 -20.33 34.74 24.65
C ARG A 17 -19.68 33.38 24.85
N VAL A 18 -19.86 32.79 26.03
CA VAL A 18 -19.35 31.43 26.31
C VAL A 18 -19.94 30.43 25.33
N CYS A 19 -21.24 30.50 25.06
CA CYS A 19 -21.90 29.61 24.10
C CYS A 19 -21.34 29.78 22.67
N MET A 20 -21.09 31.02 22.24
CA MET A 20 -20.52 31.30 20.92
C MET A 20 -19.08 30.79 20.77
N CYS A 21 -18.24 30.97 21.81
CA CYS A 21 -16.87 30.45 21.83
C CYS A 21 -16.83 28.91 21.82
N VAL A 22 -17.71 28.25 22.58
CA VAL A 22 -17.82 26.78 22.57
C VAL A 22 -18.29 26.27 21.22
N PHE A 23 -19.27 26.94 20.60
CA PHE A 23 -19.74 26.57 19.27
C PHE A 23 -18.65 26.74 18.20
N LEU A 24 -17.91 27.85 18.22
CA LEU A 24 -16.75 28.06 17.35
C LEU A 24 -15.65 27.01 17.58
N GLY A 25 -15.38 26.65 18.83
CA GLY A 25 -14.45 25.58 19.18
C GLY A 25 -14.88 24.22 18.61
N LEU A 26 -16.16 23.87 18.74
CA LEU A 26 -16.74 22.66 18.15
C LEU A 26 -16.68 22.66 16.63
N VAL A 27 -17.02 23.78 15.98
CA VAL A 27 -16.91 23.91 14.52
C VAL A 27 -15.47 23.75 14.06
N CYS A 28 -14.50 24.37 14.73
CA CYS A 28 -13.08 24.19 14.42
C CYS A 28 -12.63 22.73 14.61
N LEU A 29 -13.05 22.07 15.69
CA LEU A 29 -12.74 20.65 15.90
C LEU A 29 -13.34 19.76 14.82
N VAL A 30 -14.58 20.04 14.37
CA VAL A 30 -15.22 19.32 13.25
C VAL A 30 -14.51 19.57 11.93
N LEU A 31 -14.08 20.80 11.65
CA LEU A 31 -13.32 21.14 10.44
C LEU A 31 -11.94 20.47 10.43
N ILE A 32 -11.23 20.50 11.55
CA ILE A 32 -9.93 19.81 11.70
C ILE A 32 -10.13 18.30 11.58
N ALA A 33 -11.12 17.73 12.27
CA ALA A 33 -11.43 16.30 12.17
C ALA A 33 -11.78 15.88 10.73
N LYS A 34 -12.48 16.74 9.97
CA LYS A 34 -12.83 16.48 8.58
C LYS A 34 -11.61 16.37 7.66
N GLU A 35 -10.54 17.13 7.91
CA GLU A 35 -9.27 16.99 7.18
C GLU A 35 -8.55 15.68 7.51
N TYR A 36 -8.69 15.16 8.73
CA TYR A 36 -8.13 13.83 9.08
C TYR A 36 -8.97 12.64 8.58
N LEU A 37 -10.19 12.87 8.08
CA LEU A 37 -11.18 11.81 7.82
C LEU A 37 -11.41 11.47 6.33
N ARG A 38 -10.75 12.14 5.38
CA ARG A 38 -10.90 11.83 3.95
C ARG A 38 -9.55 11.69 3.27
N VAL A 39 -9.10 10.45 3.11
CA VAL A 39 -8.07 10.12 2.12
C VAL A 39 -8.76 10.02 0.76
N ASP A 40 -8.42 10.91 -0.16
CA ASP A 40 -8.86 10.76 -1.55
C ASP A 40 -7.88 9.86 -2.30
N PHE A 41 -8.40 9.09 -3.26
CA PHE A 41 -7.59 8.21 -4.10
C PHE A 41 -6.53 8.99 -4.90
N SER A 42 -6.81 10.27 -5.18
CA SER A 42 -5.87 11.20 -5.83
C SER A 42 -4.62 11.48 -5.01
N ASP A 43 -4.69 11.33 -3.68
CA ASP A 43 -3.60 11.72 -2.78
C ASP A 43 -2.50 10.66 -2.75
N ILE A 44 -2.80 9.46 -3.24
CA ILE A 44 -1.86 8.35 -3.24
C ILE A 44 -0.83 8.54 -4.36
N GLN A 45 0.42 8.76 -3.95
CA GLN A 45 1.56 8.90 -4.83
C GLN A 45 2.52 7.73 -4.62
N SER A 46 2.88 7.03 -5.69
CA SER A 46 3.94 6.03 -5.64
C SER A 46 5.29 6.72 -5.42
N VAL A 47 6.06 6.24 -4.45
CA VAL A 47 7.42 6.71 -4.22
C VAL A 47 8.29 5.49 -4.48
N HIS A 48 9.17 5.52 -5.49
CA HIS A 48 10.05 4.39 -5.81
C HIS A 48 11.48 4.72 -5.36
N ARG A 49 11.68 5.05 -4.08
CA ARG A 49 13.00 5.51 -3.59
C ARG A 49 13.78 4.41 -2.89
N ALA A 50 13.11 3.54 -2.15
CA ALA A 50 13.75 2.49 -1.37
C ALA A 50 14.27 1.32 -2.23
N PHE A 51 13.72 1.14 -3.44
CA PHE A 51 13.95 -0.04 -4.28
C PHE A 51 14.54 0.32 -5.65
N SER A 52 15.72 0.94 -5.65
CA SER A 52 16.35 1.54 -6.84
C SER A 52 17.15 0.56 -7.74
N GLY A 53 16.83 -0.73 -7.72
CA GLY A 53 17.51 -1.73 -8.56
C GLY A 53 17.12 -1.59 -10.04
N LYS A 54 18.08 -1.81 -10.97
CA LYS A 54 17.72 -1.96 -12.39
C LYS A 54 17.16 -3.36 -12.57
N SER A 55 15.95 -3.49 -13.13
CA SER A 55 15.39 -4.80 -13.46
C SER A 55 15.58 -5.09 -14.95
N SER A 56 15.91 -6.34 -15.28
CA SER A 56 15.82 -6.84 -16.65
C SER A 56 14.36 -6.81 -17.13
N ARG A 57 14.19 -6.58 -18.44
CA ARG A 57 12.87 -6.34 -19.05
C ARG A 57 12.03 -7.61 -18.95
N SER A 58 10.81 -7.48 -18.43
CA SER A 58 9.84 -8.57 -18.35
C SER A 58 9.29 -8.93 -19.73
N ASN A 59 8.91 -10.19 -19.93
CA ASN A 59 8.24 -10.62 -21.17
C ASN A 59 6.84 -9.98 -21.33
N PHE A 60 6.25 -9.50 -20.24
CA PHE A 60 4.96 -8.80 -20.23
C PHE A 60 5.14 -7.34 -19.85
N ASP A 61 4.49 -6.44 -20.58
CA ASP A 61 4.45 -5.00 -20.30
C ASP A 61 3.53 -4.68 -19.11
N TRP A 62 4.06 -4.86 -17.90
CA TRP A 62 3.37 -4.58 -16.65
C TRP A 62 3.02 -3.10 -16.48
N ASP A 63 3.94 -2.21 -16.85
CA ASP A 63 3.77 -0.77 -16.69
C ASP A 63 2.67 -0.25 -17.63
N GLY A 64 2.69 -0.63 -18.91
CA GLY A 64 1.61 -0.28 -19.82
C GLY A 64 0.29 -1.00 -19.50
N TRP A 65 0.30 -2.19 -18.89
CA TRP A 65 -0.94 -2.79 -18.37
C TRP A 65 -1.57 -1.96 -17.26
N VAL A 66 -0.78 -1.43 -16.33
CA VAL A 66 -1.25 -0.50 -15.28
C VAL A 66 -1.85 0.74 -15.91
N GLU A 67 -1.15 1.34 -16.88
CA GLU A 67 -1.58 2.57 -17.55
C GLU A 67 -2.88 2.39 -18.34
N ARG A 68 -2.96 1.35 -19.19
CA ARG A 68 -4.15 1.06 -20.00
C ARG A 68 -5.41 0.83 -19.16
N ASN A 69 -5.25 0.27 -17.96
CA ASN A 69 -6.36 0.01 -17.04
C ASN A 69 -6.60 1.14 -16.02
N ARG A 70 -5.86 2.26 -16.12
CA ARG A 70 -5.95 3.42 -15.21
C ARG A 70 -5.77 3.03 -13.73
N TYR A 71 -4.90 2.06 -13.48
CA TYR A 71 -4.54 1.67 -12.12
C TYR A 71 -3.47 2.61 -11.55
N ARG A 72 -3.38 2.67 -10.23
CA ARG A 72 -2.27 3.33 -9.54
C ARG A 72 -1.25 2.28 -9.13
N SER A 73 -0.06 2.32 -9.73
CA SER A 73 1.06 1.48 -9.28
C SER A 73 1.46 1.91 -7.86
N ILE A 74 1.62 0.97 -6.94
CA ILE A 74 2.18 1.23 -5.60
C ILE A 74 3.38 0.35 -5.29
N GLY A 75 3.68 -0.61 -6.17
CA GLY A 75 4.81 -1.51 -6.01
C GLY A 75 4.96 -2.47 -7.19
N ASP A 76 6.04 -3.23 -7.14
CA ASP A 76 6.43 -4.22 -8.13
C ASP A 76 6.65 -5.58 -7.48
N VAL A 77 6.58 -6.63 -8.29
CA VAL A 77 6.90 -8.00 -7.90
C VAL A 77 8.07 -8.50 -8.73
N TYR A 78 9.07 -9.08 -8.10
CA TYR A 78 10.28 -9.60 -8.73
C TYR A 78 10.48 -11.07 -8.39
N ASP A 79 11.16 -11.79 -9.28
CA ASP A 79 11.49 -13.20 -9.13
C ASP A 79 12.67 -13.47 -8.19
N ILE A 80 13.51 -12.47 -7.92
CA ILE A 80 14.63 -12.53 -6.98
C ILE A 80 14.59 -11.39 -5.96
N CYS A 81 15.11 -11.65 -4.75
CA CYS A 81 15.08 -10.71 -3.62
C CYS A 81 16.26 -9.76 -3.57
N ASP A 82 17.29 -9.94 -4.40
CA ASP A 82 18.46 -9.06 -4.39
C ASP A 82 18.11 -7.74 -5.09
N SER A 83 17.83 -6.71 -4.29
CA SER A 83 17.48 -5.37 -4.79
C SER A 83 18.62 -4.66 -5.50
N LYS A 84 19.87 -5.13 -5.38
CA LYS A 84 21.04 -4.59 -6.07
C LYS A 84 21.36 -5.34 -7.37
N SER A 85 20.77 -6.50 -7.58
CA SER A 85 21.00 -7.29 -8.79
C SER A 85 20.30 -6.66 -9.99
N ASN A 86 21.04 -6.55 -11.10
CA ASN A 86 20.49 -6.14 -12.39
C ASN A 86 19.70 -7.26 -13.09
N ASP A 87 19.77 -8.48 -12.54
CA ASP A 87 19.20 -9.68 -13.16
C ASP A 87 17.75 -9.92 -12.73
N ARG A 88 17.21 -9.10 -11.83
CA ARG A 88 15.82 -9.23 -11.35
C ARG A 88 14.84 -8.98 -12.50
N VAL A 89 13.91 -9.90 -12.71
CA VAL A 89 12.86 -9.76 -13.72
C VAL A 89 11.58 -9.31 -13.02
N LYS A 90 10.94 -8.26 -13.56
CA LYS A 90 9.62 -7.84 -13.09
C LYS A 90 8.57 -8.88 -13.48
N VAL A 91 8.03 -9.59 -12.51
CA VAL A 91 7.04 -10.66 -12.72
C VAL A 91 5.63 -10.25 -12.31
N GLY A 92 5.44 -9.03 -11.79
CA GLY A 92 4.13 -8.54 -11.38
C GLY A 92 4.12 -7.11 -10.88
N LYS A 93 2.94 -6.70 -10.41
CA LYS A 93 2.61 -5.37 -9.90
C LYS A 93 1.75 -5.44 -8.66
N ALA A 94 2.02 -4.53 -7.72
CA ALA A 94 1.07 -4.15 -6.68
C ALA A 94 0.40 -2.84 -7.11
N ILE A 95 -0.93 -2.86 -7.19
CA ILE A 95 -1.73 -1.74 -7.69
C ILE A 95 -2.85 -1.38 -6.73
N LEU A 96 -3.33 -0.15 -6.86
CA LEU A 96 -4.62 0.27 -6.34
C LEU A 96 -5.59 0.54 -7.49
N SER A 97 -6.82 0.09 -7.31
CA SER A 97 -7.93 0.31 -8.24
C SER A 97 -9.14 0.89 -7.50
N TYR A 98 -9.81 1.86 -8.10
CA TYR A 98 -11.05 2.41 -7.58
C TYR A 98 -12.25 1.78 -8.29
N ASN A 99 -13.19 1.24 -7.51
CA ASN A 99 -14.47 0.78 -8.05
C ASN A 99 -15.54 1.87 -7.79
N PRO A 100 -16.08 2.50 -8.85
CA PRO A 100 -17.08 3.56 -8.71
C PRO A 100 -18.43 3.06 -8.21
N GLU A 101 -18.82 1.81 -8.50
CA GLU A 101 -20.13 1.25 -8.13
C GLU A 101 -20.31 1.17 -6.61
N ASN A 102 -19.25 0.81 -5.90
CA ASN A 102 -19.26 0.69 -4.44
C ASN A 102 -18.41 1.75 -3.73
N ARG A 103 -17.82 2.69 -4.49
CA ARG A 103 -16.94 3.77 -4.01
C ARG A 103 -15.80 3.26 -3.13
N ARG A 104 -15.22 2.10 -3.46
CA ARG A 104 -14.12 1.51 -2.69
C ARG A 104 -12.83 1.40 -3.49
N ILE A 105 -11.72 1.54 -2.77
CA ILE A 105 -10.39 1.25 -3.27
C ILE A 105 -10.06 -0.22 -2.96
N TYR A 106 -9.39 -0.87 -3.90
CA TYR A 106 -8.88 -2.23 -3.76
C TYR A 106 -7.39 -2.24 -4.02
N ALA A 107 -6.64 -2.85 -3.11
CA ALA A 107 -5.27 -3.24 -3.36
C ALA A 107 -5.26 -4.60 -4.05
N THR A 108 -4.55 -4.69 -5.16
CA THR A 108 -4.40 -5.93 -5.92
C THR A 108 -2.92 -6.21 -6.13
N ILE A 109 -2.52 -7.45 -5.85
CA ILE A 109 -1.23 -7.98 -6.29
C ILE A 109 -1.51 -8.89 -7.48
N ALA A 110 -0.96 -8.54 -8.64
CA ALA A 110 -1.06 -9.30 -9.87
C ALA A 110 0.35 -9.74 -10.30
N ALA A 111 0.60 -11.04 -10.45
CA ALA A 111 1.91 -11.55 -10.84
C ALA A 111 1.81 -12.86 -11.63
N ASN A 112 2.74 -13.06 -12.56
CA ASN A 112 2.94 -14.30 -13.28
C ASN A 112 4.38 -14.78 -13.02
N ILE A 113 4.51 -15.76 -12.14
CA ILE A 113 5.79 -16.22 -11.61
C ILE A 113 6.07 -17.61 -12.19
N THR A 114 7.31 -17.84 -12.62
CA THR A 114 7.81 -19.19 -12.92
C THR A 114 8.83 -19.54 -11.85
N LEU A 115 8.64 -20.65 -11.14
CA LEU A 115 9.51 -20.99 -10.01
C LEU A 115 10.94 -21.29 -10.47
N ALA A 116 11.91 -20.56 -9.92
CA ALA A 116 13.33 -20.77 -10.20
C ALA A 116 13.91 -21.99 -9.47
N ASP A 117 13.19 -22.54 -8.50
CA ASP A 117 13.57 -23.69 -7.67
C ASP A 117 12.33 -24.40 -7.10
N ASP A 118 12.52 -25.60 -6.57
CA ASP A 118 11.46 -26.37 -5.92
C ASP A 118 10.98 -25.69 -4.63
N LEU A 119 9.67 -25.75 -4.41
CA LEU A 119 9.00 -25.28 -3.20
C LEU A 119 8.27 -26.47 -2.55
N VAL A 120 8.97 -27.18 -1.67
CA VAL A 120 8.36 -28.25 -0.85
C VAL A 120 7.86 -27.68 0.48
N ARG A 121 8.68 -26.80 1.07
CA ARG A 121 8.40 -26.02 2.28
C ARG A 121 8.98 -24.63 2.06
N GLY A 122 8.41 -23.62 2.69
CA GLY A 122 8.93 -22.27 2.53
C GLY A 122 8.44 -21.33 3.60
N THR A 123 9.12 -20.20 3.73
CA THR A 123 8.75 -19.12 4.63
C THR A 123 8.48 -17.85 3.85
N ALA A 124 7.42 -17.15 4.24
CA ALA A 124 7.11 -15.82 3.75
C ALA A 124 7.31 -14.83 4.88
N ASN A 125 8.25 -13.90 4.73
CA ASN A 125 8.39 -12.78 5.67
C ASN A 125 7.69 -11.57 5.07
N ILE A 126 6.81 -10.97 5.86
CA ILE A 126 6.04 -9.79 5.49
C ILE A 126 6.39 -8.68 6.48
N TYR A 127 6.95 -7.61 5.96
CA TYR A 127 7.33 -6.41 6.67
C TYR A 127 6.48 -5.24 6.17
N ALA A 128 5.91 -4.45 7.08
CA ALA A 128 5.26 -3.20 6.78
C ALA A 128 5.65 -2.13 7.80
N SER A 129 5.86 -0.91 7.33
CA SER A 129 6.14 0.25 8.18
C SER A 129 5.42 1.50 7.72
N TYR A 130 5.19 2.40 8.68
CA TYR A 130 4.60 3.71 8.48
C TYR A 130 5.46 4.77 9.17
N ARG A 131 5.94 5.75 8.38
CA ARG A 131 6.86 6.80 8.84
C ARG A 131 8.07 6.22 9.60
N GLY A 132 8.62 5.10 9.12
CA GLY A 132 9.75 4.39 9.72
C GLY A 132 9.43 3.54 10.95
N ARG A 133 8.18 3.54 11.44
CA ARG A 133 7.74 2.67 12.53
C ARG A 133 7.19 1.38 11.97
N VAL A 134 7.67 0.24 12.49
CA VAL A 134 7.18 -1.08 12.09
C VAL A 134 5.73 -1.24 12.52
N LEU A 135 4.86 -1.51 11.55
CA LEU A 135 3.46 -1.87 11.78
C LEU A 135 3.26 -3.38 11.82
N PHE A 136 4.07 -4.10 11.04
CA PHE A 136 3.96 -5.54 10.88
C PHE A 136 5.32 -6.11 10.50
N ASN A 137 5.74 -7.21 11.14
CA ASN A 137 6.94 -7.94 10.76
C ASN A 137 6.78 -9.38 11.23
N GLU A 138 6.16 -10.20 10.39
CA GLU A 138 5.81 -11.58 10.74
C GLU A 138 6.29 -12.55 9.67
N THR A 139 6.52 -13.79 10.08
CA THR A 139 6.95 -14.87 9.20
C THR A 139 5.93 -16.00 9.21
N PHE A 140 5.52 -16.42 8.03
CA PHE A 140 4.48 -17.43 7.81
C PHE A 140 5.05 -18.65 7.10
N ASP A 141 4.50 -19.83 7.37
CA ASP A 141 4.75 -21.00 6.55
C ASP A 141 3.95 -20.89 5.24
N VAL A 142 4.64 -20.94 4.10
CA VAL A 142 4.04 -20.73 2.78
C VAL A 142 3.04 -21.81 2.42
N CYS A 143 3.26 -23.03 2.89
CA CYS A 143 2.44 -24.19 2.53
C CYS A 143 1.26 -24.38 3.48
N ARG A 144 1.42 -23.97 4.74
CA ARG A 144 0.39 -24.11 5.78
C ARG A 144 -0.47 -22.86 5.94
N ASP A 145 0.15 -21.68 5.98
CA ASP A 145 -0.50 -20.45 6.45
C ASP A 145 -0.92 -19.53 5.28
N LEU A 146 -0.27 -19.64 4.11
CA LEU A 146 -0.59 -18.83 2.94
C LEU A 146 -1.57 -19.54 2.00
N HIS A 147 -2.78 -19.00 1.88
CA HIS A 147 -3.82 -19.48 0.98
C HIS A 147 -3.95 -18.55 -0.24
N VAL A 148 -2.98 -18.64 -1.15
CA VAL A 148 -2.99 -17.88 -2.42
C VAL A 148 -3.45 -18.79 -3.57
N LYS A 149 -4.35 -18.29 -4.42
CA LYS A 149 -4.82 -19.09 -5.55
C LYS A 149 -3.66 -19.46 -6.47
N GLY A 150 -3.53 -20.74 -6.81
CA GLY A 150 -2.49 -21.27 -7.69
C GLY A 150 -1.20 -21.69 -6.98
N LEU A 151 -1.02 -21.31 -5.72
CA LEU A 151 0.06 -21.84 -4.88
C LEU A 151 -0.38 -23.17 -4.27
N LYS A 152 0.38 -24.25 -4.52
CA LYS A 152 0.10 -25.59 -3.99
C LYS A 152 1.38 -26.29 -3.63
N CYS A 153 1.62 -26.63 -2.37
CA CYS A 153 2.80 -27.40 -2.03
C CYS A 153 2.57 -28.92 -2.20
N PRO A 154 3.56 -29.67 -2.73
CA PRO A 154 4.84 -29.20 -3.27
C PRO A 154 4.71 -28.65 -4.71
N MET A 155 5.55 -27.68 -5.05
CA MET A 155 5.75 -27.21 -6.43
C MET A 155 7.17 -27.48 -6.90
N ARG A 156 7.32 -27.72 -8.20
CA ARG A 156 8.60 -27.98 -8.85
C ARG A 156 9.12 -26.73 -9.55
N LYS A 157 10.43 -26.67 -9.72
CA LYS A 157 11.09 -25.71 -10.59
C LYS A 157 10.45 -25.72 -11.98
N GLY A 158 10.14 -24.53 -12.50
CA GLY A 158 9.46 -24.34 -13.78
C GLY A 158 7.94 -24.30 -13.69
N ASP A 159 7.34 -24.65 -12.56
CA ASP A 159 5.89 -24.50 -12.36
C ASP A 159 5.51 -23.01 -12.42
N LYS A 160 4.38 -22.75 -13.08
CA LYS A 160 3.84 -21.40 -13.28
C LYS A 160 2.77 -21.09 -12.26
N ILE A 161 2.90 -19.96 -11.59
CA ILE A 161 1.95 -19.43 -10.62
C ILE A 161 1.39 -18.12 -11.18
N SER A 162 0.06 -18.03 -11.27
CA SER A 162 -0.62 -16.77 -11.58
C SER A 162 -1.33 -16.28 -10.33
N VAL A 163 -0.85 -15.16 -9.79
CA VAL A 163 -1.38 -14.51 -8.59
C VAL A 163 -2.24 -13.34 -9.04
N HIS A 164 -3.48 -13.28 -8.55
CA HIS A 164 -4.34 -12.13 -8.71
C HIS A 164 -5.17 -11.96 -7.43
N GLU A 165 -4.51 -11.50 -6.38
CA GLU A 165 -5.09 -11.34 -5.05
C GLU A 165 -5.61 -9.93 -4.87
N LYS A 166 -6.92 -9.80 -4.69
CA LYS A 166 -7.62 -8.52 -4.54
C LYS A 166 -8.16 -8.41 -3.11
N LYS A 167 -7.74 -7.36 -2.39
CA LYS A 167 -8.22 -7.05 -1.04
C LYS A 167 -8.79 -5.64 -0.97
N LYS A 168 -9.80 -5.47 -0.11
CA LYS A 168 -10.40 -4.17 0.16
C LYS A 168 -9.36 -3.30 0.86
N PHE A 169 -9.07 -2.14 0.29
CA PHE A 169 -8.20 -1.17 0.93
C PHE A 169 -8.97 -0.53 2.10
N PRO A 170 -8.35 -0.37 3.28
CA PRO A 170 -9.01 0.30 4.41
C PRO A 170 -9.52 1.68 4.03
N SER A 171 -10.71 2.05 4.53
CA SER A 171 -11.30 3.36 4.28
C SER A 171 -10.61 4.50 5.03
N HIS A 172 -9.86 4.16 6.08
CA HIS A 172 -9.14 5.11 6.91
C HIS A 172 -7.70 4.65 7.03
N ILE A 173 -6.79 5.41 6.43
CA ILE A 173 -5.35 5.22 6.53
C ILE A 173 -4.74 6.60 6.81
N PRO A 174 -3.85 6.74 7.80
CA PRO A 174 -3.26 8.04 8.09
C PRO A 174 -2.38 8.50 6.92
N SER A 175 -2.35 9.80 6.66
CA SER A 175 -1.43 10.37 5.67
C SER A 175 0.02 10.16 6.10
N GLY A 176 0.89 9.86 5.13
CA GLY A 176 2.29 9.63 5.38
C GLY A 176 2.88 8.59 4.45
N TYR A 177 4.12 8.23 4.77
CA TYR A 177 4.91 7.31 3.98
C TYR A 177 4.73 5.87 4.47
N PHE A 178 4.42 4.98 3.54
CA PHE A 178 4.25 3.55 3.76
C PHE A 178 5.28 2.76 2.96
N LEU A 179 5.81 1.73 3.60
CA LEU A 179 6.72 0.76 3.01
C LEU A 179 6.22 -0.63 3.35
N ALA A 180 6.03 -1.49 2.35
CA ALA A 180 5.69 -2.88 2.54
C ALA A 180 6.60 -3.76 1.67
N VAL A 181 7.17 -4.80 2.29
CA VAL A 181 8.03 -5.78 1.64
C VAL A 181 7.56 -7.16 2.03
N GLY A 182 7.33 -8.02 1.06
CA GLY A 182 7.04 -9.43 1.28
C GLY A 182 7.99 -10.28 0.47
N HIS A 183 8.70 -11.22 1.07
CA HIS A 183 9.55 -12.13 0.32
C HIS A 183 9.31 -13.58 0.72
N ILE A 184 9.44 -14.47 -0.27
CA ILE A 184 9.24 -15.90 -0.11
C ILE A 184 10.58 -16.60 -0.29
N ARG A 185 10.91 -17.51 0.63
CA ARG A 185 12.07 -18.40 0.54
C ARG A 185 11.63 -19.86 0.61
N ASN A 186 12.34 -20.74 -0.10
CA ASN A 186 12.10 -22.18 -0.05
C ASN A 186 12.87 -22.86 1.10
N GLN A 187 12.80 -24.19 1.16
CA GLN A 187 13.48 -25.02 2.15
C GLN A 187 15.01 -24.87 2.19
N ASN A 188 15.61 -24.38 1.09
CA ASN A 188 17.05 -24.15 0.97
C ASN A 188 17.42 -22.69 1.25
N ASN A 189 16.50 -21.90 1.82
CA ASN A 189 16.63 -20.47 2.05
C ASN A 189 16.87 -19.65 0.76
N LYS A 190 16.53 -20.21 -0.41
CA LYS A 190 16.60 -19.50 -1.68
C LYS A 190 15.35 -18.67 -1.88
N CYS A 191 15.53 -17.41 -2.24
CA CYS A 191 14.41 -16.53 -2.57
C CYS A 191 13.71 -16.99 -3.85
N LEU A 192 12.39 -17.10 -3.80
CA LEU A 192 11.52 -17.44 -4.93
C LEU A 192 10.77 -16.22 -5.49
N GLY A 193 10.75 -15.11 -4.75
CA GLY A 193 10.16 -13.87 -5.19
C GLY A 193 10.04 -12.85 -4.06
N ILE A 194 9.90 -11.59 -4.46
CA ILE A 194 9.73 -10.46 -3.56
C ILE A 194 8.66 -9.51 -4.12
N VAL A 195 7.85 -8.96 -3.23
CA VAL A 195 6.93 -7.86 -3.47
C VAL A 195 7.48 -6.67 -2.72
N GLU A 196 7.65 -5.56 -3.43
CA GLU A 196 8.14 -4.30 -2.88
C GLU A 196 7.13 -3.21 -3.21
N ALA A 197 6.55 -2.61 -2.18
CA ALA A 197 5.57 -1.55 -2.33
C ALA A 197 5.94 -0.34 -1.46
N GLU A 198 5.88 0.83 -2.06
CA GLU A 198 6.24 2.09 -1.44
C GLU A 198 5.34 3.19 -2.00
N PHE A 199 4.60 3.82 -1.10
CA PHE A 199 3.65 4.85 -1.47
C PHE A 199 3.46 5.84 -0.34
N LYS A 200 3.07 7.05 -0.73
CA LYS A 200 2.70 8.12 0.17
C LYS A 200 1.23 8.42 -0.02
N ILE A 201 0.55 8.62 1.09
CA ILE A 201 -0.79 9.20 1.17
C ILE A 201 -0.65 10.62 1.73
#